data_AF-A0AAW0XEG8-F1
#
_entry.id   AF-A0AAW0XEG8-F1
#
_cell.length_a   1.000
_cell.length_b   1.000
_cell.length_c   1.000
_cell.angle_alpha   90.00
_cell.angle_beta   90.00
_cell.angle_gamma   90.00
#
_symmetry.space_group_name_H-M   'P 1'
#
loop_
_entity.id
_entity.type
_entity.pdbx_description
1 polymer ?
#
loop_
_entity_poly.entity_id
_entity_poly.type
_entity_poly.pdbx_seq_one_letter_code
_entity_poly.pdbx_strand_id
1 'polypeptide(L)'
;MEEGGMSVMVTAKRVARWCPTRALRRALYILLWGSLCYVLVRFSGQEESGLSRGGTMTGRLLLQKIVETRSPPISTTETTSNTTTEFNPFELEPSVDKSPSLSEQALAEQIQAEIPNLPVRYWQKYKGKVLSKNKTCAKFPSLYDISFNNVYWQTLKTSNGTFHLFGSYYDNRTLVTMKPVIRTLGMIDRLDPKVKTYCQLWFDGHKEPVFSKVWEYKYIWYKKWGNYKNGLLQPYLIACQVPPGYRHLVPESVSLVERPCDMATTNLRVINNRPQGGQKENFAVCVKGLDFLHDDLSVRLVEWLEMLFILGANKVFLYELEVHPNISKILKHYEELGRVEVMKLTLPGEQPNIPGLLHMYLKSKVTNKRQNELIPYNDCLYKNMYRYKYIALLDTDEVIMPKSSMTWKSLMETVVPKALKTKKDTRASYNVRNVYFMDTMRHTHGWFREIPHYMHMLQHVYRSHNYTKPGQYVKCFHDPERVLTLHNHFPLSCLGGSCSSYAIDTEDAHLQHYRADCVTTLKKSCSQEYKNHTILDTTIWKYREPLVARVTETLLHLGFFSPGTALRSTDPPASAVRRK
;
A
#
# COMPACT_ATOMS: atom_id res chain seq x y z
N MET A 1 60.39 22.07 -30.41
CA MET A 1 60.18 23.44 -30.92
C MET A 1 59.58 24.21 -29.77
N GLU A 2 60.39 24.53 -28.76
CA GLU A 2 61.17 25.78 -28.63
C GLU A 2 60.22 26.98 -28.54
N GLU A 3 60.24 27.82 -27.50
CA GLU A 3 61.34 28.41 -26.72
C GLU A 3 60.94 28.52 -25.22
N GLY A 4 61.78 28.65 -24.19
CA GLY A 4 63.21 28.88 -24.13
C GLY A 4 63.55 30.02 -23.14
N GLY A 5 63.84 29.69 -21.87
CA GLY A 5 64.70 30.46 -20.92
C GLY A 5 64.29 31.88 -20.48
N MET A 6 64.84 32.48 -19.41
CA MET A 6 65.99 32.12 -18.58
C MET A 6 66.00 32.93 -17.27
N SER A 7 66.23 32.22 -16.15
CA SER A 7 67.02 32.51 -14.93
C SER A 7 67.58 33.92 -14.64
N VAL A 8 67.62 34.33 -13.37
CA VAL A 8 68.88 34.51 -12.57
C VAL A 8 68.54 34.80 -11.09
N MET A 9 69.28 34.13 -10.22
CA MET A 9 69.31 34.23 -8.76
C MET A 9 70.66 34.88 -8.36
N VAL A 10 70.75 35.55 -7.19
CA VAL A 10 71.83 35.40 -6.15
C VAL A 10 71.97 36.62 -5.21
N THR A 11 71.56 36.36 -3.96
CA THR A 11 72.09 36.71 -2.61
C THR A 11 72.37 38.14 -2.10
N ALA A 12 71.91 38.40 -0.86
CA ALA A 12 72.69 39.06 0.21
C ALA A 12 72.19 38.66 1.63
N LYS A 13 73.08 38.75 2.62
CA LYS A 13 73.12 38.09 3.95
C LYS A 13 72.27 38.73 5.07
N ARG A 14 72.03 37.91 6.11
CA ARG A 14 71.34 38.09 7.41
C ARG A 14 71.82 39.26 8.30
N VAL A 15 70.90 39.83 9.11
CA VAL A 15 71.05 40.06 10.58
C VAL A 15 69.66 39.93 11.24
N ALA A 16 69.57 39.23 12.38
CA ALA A 16 68.34 38.93 13.12
C ALA A 16 68.13 39.86 14.33
N ARG A 17 66.87 40.24 14.60
CA ARG A 17 66.37 40.53 15.96
C ARG A 17 64.91 40.08 16.08
N TRP A 18 64.65 39.45 17.23
CA TRP A 18 63.51 38.65 17.66
C TRP A 18 62.18 39.41 17.77
N CYS A 19 61.09 38.81 17.28
CA CYS A 19 59.71 39.14 17.65
C CYS A 19 58.87 37.83 17.61
N PRO A 20 58.24 37.38 18.72
CA PRO A 20 57.61 36.07 18.77
C PRO A 20 56.34 36.02 17.91
N THR A 21 56.29 35.02 17.04
CA THR A 21 55.28 34.80 16.00
C THR A 21 53.90 34.44 16.59
N ARG A 22 52.83 34.75 15.83
CA ARG A 22 51.40 34.47 16.13
C ARG A 22 51.09 33.07 16.70
N ALA A 23 51.96 32.09 16.49
CA ALA A 23 51.83 30.74 17.04
C ALA A 23 51.95 30.70 18.57
N LEU A 24 52.84 31.51 19.18
CA LEU A 24 53.03 31.54 20.64
C LEU A 24 51.80 32.12 21.36
N ARG A 25 51.14 33.13 20.78
CA ARG A 25 49.89 33.69 21.32
C ARG A 25 48.74 32.68 21.26
N ARG A 26 48.65 31.87 20.20
CA ARG A 26 47.64 30.80 20.11
C ARG A 26 47.89 29.67 21.10
N ALA A 27 49.15 29.29 21.32
CA ALA A 27 49.52 28.28 22.32
C ALA A 27 49.15 28.73 23.75
N LEU A 28 49.39 29.99 24.10
CA LEU A 28 49.00 30.53 25.41
C LEU A 28 47.48 30.54 25.61
N TYR A 29 46.71 30.89 24.58
CA TYR A 29 45.25 30.88 24.65
C TYR A 29 44.69 29.46 24.83
N ILE A 30 45.25 28.46 24.15
CA ILE A 30 44.81 27.06 24.30
C ILE A 30 45.14 26.53 25.69
N LEU A 31 46.30 26.89 26.26
CA LEU A 31 46.68 26.49 27.62
C LEU A 31 45.79 27.14 28.69
N LEU A 32 45.45 28.43 28.53
CA LEU A 32 44.53 29.13 29.43
C LEU A 32 43.09 28.61 29.35
N TRP A 33 42.61 28.27 28.15
CA TRP A 33 41.28 27.68 27.98
C TRP A 33 41.21 26.24 28.53
N GLY A 34 42.26 25.44 28.28
CA GLY A 34 42.35 24.08 28.80
C GLY A 34 42.41 24.03 30.33
N SER A 35 43.10 24.97 30.96
CA SER A 35 43.16 25.07 32.43
C SER A 35 41.84 25.57 33.03
N LEU A 36 41.12 26.48 32.37
CA LEU A 36 39.78 26.90 32.80
C LEU A 36 38.76 25.75 32.72
N CYS A 37 38.78 24.95 31.64
CA CYS A 37 37.95 23.76 31.53
C CYS A 37 38.30 22.69 32.57
N TYR A 38 39.59 22.50 32.87
CA TYR A 38 40.03 21.54 33.90
C TYR A 38 39.53 21.92 35.30
N VAL A 39 39.54 23.22 35.63
CA VAL A 39 39.02 23.72 36.92
C VAL A 39 37.50 23.57 36.99
N LEU A 40 36.76 23.87 35.92
CA LEU A 40 35.29 23.71 35.90
C LEU A 40 34.85 22.25 36.01
N VAL A 41 35.59 21.30 35.43
CA VAL A 41 35.33 19.85 35.55
C VAL A 41 35.70 19.31 36.93
N ARG A 42 36.70 19.91 37.61
CA ARG A 42 37.07 19.55 38.99
C ARG A 42 36.08 20.08 40.03
N PHE A 43 35.48 21.26 39.81
CA PHE A 43 34.50 21.84 40.72
C PHE A 43 33.08 21.27 40.57
N SER A 44 32.75 20.60 39.47
CA SER A 44 31.47 19.89 39.31
C SER A 44 31.47 18.45 39.83
N GLY A 45 32.59 17.98 40.38
CA GLY A 45 32.83 16.58 40.75
C GLY A 45 32.87 16.29 42.25
N GLN A 46 32.32 17.13 43.12
CA GLN A 46 32.44 16.95 44.57
C GLN A 46 31.13 17.12 45.33
N GLU A 47 30.20 16.19 45.14
CA GLU A 47 29.26 15.79 46.19
C GLU A 47 28.74 14.36 45.91
N GLU A 48 29.59 13.37 46.14
CA GLU A 48 29.16 12.02 46.49
C GLU A 48 30.20 11.43 47.43
N SER A 49 29.82 11.24 48.69
CA SER A 49 30.51 10.30 49.56
C SER A 49 29.49 9.48 50.35
N GLY A 50 29.22 8.28 49.82
CA GLY A 50 28.77 7.15 50.62
C GLY A 50 27.64 6.32 50.02
N LEU A 51 27.94 5.39 49.11
CA LEU A 51 27.67 3.94 49.31
C LEU A 51 28.19 3.08 48.15
N SER A 52 28.44 1.82 48.48
CA SER A 52 29.17 0.80 47.73
C SER A 52 28.56 0.33 46.40
N ARG A 53 29.44 0.15 45.41
CA ARG A 53 29.58 -1.00 44.50
C ARG A 53 28.27 -1.62 43.93
N GLY A 54 27.91 -1.24 42.70
CA GLY A 54 26.99 -2.01 41.86
C GLY A 54 26.56 -1.31 40.56
N GLY A 55 27.13 -1.72 39.42
CA GLY A 55 26.56 -1.57 38.07
C GLY A 55 26.52 -0.17 37.46
N THR A 56 27.27 0.03 36.36
CA THR A 56 27.10 1.15 35.43
C THR A 56 25.66 1.20 34.89
N MET A 57 24.85 2.11 35.43
CA MET A 57 23.57 2.52 34.85
C MET A 57 23.83 3.51 33.72
N THR A 58 23.63 3.09 32.48
CA THR A 58 23.40 4.02 31.37
C THR A 58 22.02 4.67 31.56
N GLY A 59 21.98 6.00 31.40
CA GLY A 59 20.90 6.91 31.80
C GLY A 59 19.47 6.40 31.59
N ARG A 60 18.78 6.22 32.71
CA ARG A 60 17.32 6.05 32.79
C ARG A 60 16.64 7.40 32.58
N LEU A 61 16.00 7.60 31.43
CA LEU A 61 14.76 8.40 31.39
C LEU A 61 13.61 7.44 31.71
N LEU A 62 13.29 7.28 32.99
CA LEU A 62 12.17 6.44 33.44
C LEU A 62 11.25 7.24 34.35
N LEU A 63 10.00 7.44 33.91
CA LEU A 63 8.85 7.39 34.81
C LEU A 63 8.72 5.91 35.21
N GLN A 64 9.42 5.51 36.27
CA GLN A 64 9.72 4.10 36.52
C GLN A 64 8.50 3.33 37.06
N LYS A 65 8.23 2.15 36.48
CA LYS A 65 7.27 1.16 36.97
C LYS A 65 7.88 0.47 38.21
N ILE A 66 7.39 0.79 39.41
CA ILE A 66 7.64 -0.03 40.60
C ILE A 66 6.67 -1.22 40.50
N VAL A 67 7.21 -2.43 40.40
CA VAL A 67 6.41 -3.66 40.50
C VAL A 67 6.14 -3.88 41.99
N GLU A 68 5.02 -3.37 42.48
CA GLU A 68 4.53 -3.72 43.81
C GLU A 68 3.89 -5.12 43.76
N THR A 69 4.55 -6.09 44.38
CA THR A 69 3.91 -7.35 44.78
C THR A 69 3.07 -7.08 46.03
N ARG A 70 1.80 -6.71 45.85
CA ARG A 70 0.80 -6.76 46.92
C ARG A 70 -0.31 -7.76 46.56
N SER A 71 -0.55 -8.67 47.49
CA SER A 71 -1.65 -9.64 47.49
C SER A 71 -3.01 -8.93 47.43
N PRO A 72 -4.06 -9.56 46.87
CA PRO A 72 -5.35 -8.90 46.68
C PRO A 72 -6.06 -8.67 48.03
N PRO A 73 -6.70 -7.51 48.26
CA PRO A 73 -7.55 -7.33 49.43
C PRO A 73 -8.89 -8.04 49.22
N ILE A 74 -9.39 -8.60 50.32
CA ILE A 74 -10.65 -9.32 50.45
C ILE A 74 -11.81 -8.34 50.21
N SER A 75 -12.76 -8.74 49.36
CA SER A 75 -13.98 -8.00 49.08
C SER A 75 -14.98 -8.17 50.23
N THR A 76 -15.44 -7.06 50.80
CA THR A 76 -16.68 -7.02 51.60
C THR A 76 -17.67 -6.08 50.93
N THR A 77 -18.76 -6.67 50.45
CA THR A 77 -19.98 -6.02 49.96
C THR A 77 -20.70 -5.32 51.11
N GLU A 78 -20.91 -4.01 51.00
CA GLU A 78 -22.13 -3.38 51.53
C GLU A 78 -22.65 -2.33 50.55
N THR A 79 -23.96 -2.36 50.37
CA THR A 79 -24.74 -1.55 49.45
C THR A 79 -25.41 -0.46 50.27
N THR A 80 -25.26 0.81 49.91
CA THR A 80 -26.30 1.82 50.18
C THR A 80 -26.16 3.02 49.26
N SER A 81 -27.32 3.44 48.78
CA SER A 81 -27.63 4.51 47.84
C SER A 81 -27.54 5.92 48.43
N ASN A 82 -27.39 6.87 47.51
CA ASN A 82 -27.54 8.32 47.60
C ASN A 82 -26.34 9.12 48.12
N THR A 83 -25.56 9.65 47.16
CA THR A 83 -24.76 10.86 47.41
C THR A 83 -24.54 11.62 46.11
N THR A 84 -24.82 12.92 46.16
CA THR A 84 -24.17 13.94 45.32
C THR A 84 -22.67 13.65 45.30
N THR A 85 -22.14 13.27 44.14
CA THR A 85 -20.72 12.95 43.97
C THR A 85 -19.90 14.24 44.04
N GLU A 86 -19.48 14.62 45.24
CA GLU A 86 -18.29 15.43 45.39
C GLU A 86 -17.14 14.68 44.70
N PHE A 87 -16.58 15.32 43.67
CA PHE A 87 -15.50 14.77 42.87
C PHE A 87 -14.24 14.74 43.74
N ASN A 88 -13.95 13.61 44.40
CA ASN A 88 -12.74 13.44 45.22
C ASN A 88 -11.57 12.94 44.36
N PRO A 89 -10.62 13.80 43.94
CA PRO A 89 -9.49 13.38 43.10
C PRO A 89 -8.52 12.43 43.82
N PHE A 90 -8.61 12.27 45.14
CA PHE A 90 -7.71 11.42 45.92
C PHE A 90 -8.11 9.93 45.91
N GLU A 91 -9.32 9.59 45.47
CA GLU A 91 -9.83 8.20 45.38
C GLU A 91 -9.85 7.66 43.95
N LEU A 92 -9.41 8.47 42.97
CA LEU A 92 -9.37 8.07 41.57
C LEU A 92 -8.09 7.31 41.25
N GLU A 93 -8.21 6.06 40.83
CA GLU A 93 -7.15 5.39 40.09
C GLU A 93 -7.31 5.64 38.60
N PRO A 94 -6.30 6.22 37.92
CA PRO A 94 -6.36 6.34 36.47
C PRO A 94 -6.35 4.95 35.83
N SER A 95 -7.27 4.72 34.89
CA SER A 95 -7.33 3.50 34.09
C SER A 95 -6.18 3.46 33.09
N VAL A 96 -4.99 3.12 33.58
CA VAL A 96 -3.77 2.93 32.77
C VAL A 96 -3.70 1.48 32.32
N ASP A 97 -3.20 1.26 31.11
CA ASP A 97 -2.89 -0.08 30.62
C ASP A 97 -1.79 -0.73 31.48
N LYS A 98 -2.20 -1.69 32.32
CA LYS A 98 -1.30 -2.47 33.19
C LYS A 98 -0.84 -3.77 32.53
N SER A 99 -1.14 -3.99 31.23
CA SER A 99 -0.77 -5.20 30.50
C SER A 99 0.74 -5.48 30.57
N PRO A 100 1.16 -6.76 30.62
CA PRO A 100 2.57 -7.12 30.57
C PRO A 100 3.17 -6.72 29.21
N SER A 101 4.48 -6.45 29.21
CA SER A 101 5.20 -6.26 27.94
C SER A 101 5.11 -7.50 27.08
N LEU A 102 4.94 -7.32 25.77
CA LEU A 102 4.90 -8.43 24.82
C LEU A 102 6.19 -9.27 24.87
N SER A 103 6.05 -10.59 24.71
CA SER A 103 7.20 -11.46 24.48
C SER A 103 7.87 -11.10 23.14
N GLU A 104 9.15 -11.42 22.96
CA GLU A 104 9.84 -11.17 21.69
C GLU A 104 9.13 -11.83 20.50
N GLN A 105 8.54 -13.02 20.71
CA GLN A 105 7.80 -13.73 19.67
C GLN A 105 6.50 -13.00 19.31
N ALA A 106 5.73 -12.55 20.30
CA ALA A 106 4.51 -11.78 20.07
C ALA A 106 4.82 -10.44 19.37
N LEU A 107 5.91 -9.78 19.75
CA LEU A 107 6.38 -8.57 19.08
C LEU A 107 6.77 -8.85 17.61
N ALA A 108 7.47 -9.95 17.34
CA ALA A 108 7.82 -10.35 15.98
C ALA A 108 6.58 -10.64 15.10
N GLU A 109 5.53 -11.22 15.68
CA GLU A 109 4.26 -11.45 15.00
C GLU A 109 3.51 -10.15 14.69
N GLN A 110 3.50 -9.21 15.64
CA GLN A 110 2.91 -7.89 15.45
C GLN A 110 3.64 -7.13 14.33
N ILE A 111 4.97 -7.06 14.36
CA ILE A 111 5.76 -6.36 13.32
C ILE A 111 5.55 -7.04 11.96
N GLN A 112 5.47 -8.37 11.91
CA GLN A 112 5.20 -9.09 10.66
C GLN A 112 3.84 -8.74 10.05
N ALA A 113 2.83 -8.44 10.87
CA ALA A 113 1.51 -8.00 10.41
C ALA A 113 1.55 -6.55 9.94
N GLU A 114 2.27 -5.67 10.64
CA GLU A 114 2.42 -4.26 10.28
C GLU A 114 3.25 -4.05 9.01
N ILE A 115 4.31 -4.86 8.82
CA ILE A 115 5.26 -4.78 7.70
C ILE A 115 5.31 -6.14 6.97
N PRO A 116 4.29 -6.47 6.17
CA PRO A 116 4.11 -7.82 5.61
C PRO A 116 5.19 -8.25 4.61
N ASN A 117 5.91 -7.29 4.03
CA ASN A 117 7.00 -7.50 3.08
C ASN A 117 8.37 -7.72 3.76
N LEU A 118 8.48 -7.63 5.09
CA LEU A 118 9.69 -7.92 5.85
C LEU A 118 9.64 -9.35 6.43
N PRO A 119 10.72 -10.15 6.37
CA PRO A 119 10.69 -11.55 6.82
C PRO A 119 11.04 -11.69 8.31
N VAL A 120 10.25 -11.02 9.17
CA VAL A 120 10.51 -10.91 10.62
C VAL A 120 10.51 -12.29 11.30
N ARG A 121 9.56 -13.16 10.94
CA ARG A 121 9.48 -14.52 11.52
C ARG A 121 10.71 -15.36 11.19
N TYR A 122 11.20 -15.25 9.95
CA TYR A 122 12.43 -15.94 9.53
C TYR A 122 13.63 -15.41 10.30
N TRP A 123 13.75 -14.08 10.42
CA TRP A 123 14.82 -13.46 11.22
C TRP A 123 14.79 -13.94 12.68
N GLN A 124 13.62 -13.95 13.33
CA GLN A 124 13.48 -14.40 14.72
C GLN A 124 13.88 -15.86 14.89
N LYS A 125 13.52 -16.74 13.95
CA LYS A 125 13.89 -18.18 13.97
C LYS A 125 15.41 -18.40 13.91
N TYR A 126 16.14 -17.50 13.24
CA TYR A 126 17.59 -17.59 13.06
C TYR A 126 18.37 -16.58 13.90
N LYS A 127 17.72 -15.91 14.86
CA LYS A 127 18.36 -14.99 15.79
C LYS A 127 19.53 -15.68 16.51
N GLY A 128 20.68 -15.01 16.53
CA GLY A 128 21.93 -15.54 17.10
C GLY A 128 22.68 -16.57 16.24
N LYS A 129 22.13 -17.00 15.10
CA LYS A 129 22.82 -17.88 14.14
C LYS A 129 23.49 -17.06 13.05
N VAL A 130 24.68 -17.49 12.64
CA VAL A 130 25.41 -16.88 11.51
C VAL A 130 24.99 -17.58 10.23
N LEU A 131 24.18 -16.89 9.43
CA LEU A 131 23.82 -17.28 8.07
C LEU A 131 24.69 -16.47 7.11
N SER A 132 25.50 -17.15 6.29
CA SER A 132 26.43 -16.52 5.36
C SER A 132 27.05 -17.58 4.45
N LYS A 133 27.50 -17.20 3.24
CA LYS A 133 28.35 -18.09 2.45
C LYS A 133 29.72 -18.30 3.09
N ASN A 134 30.33 -17.22 3.59
CA ASN A 134 31.54 -17.26 4.41
C ASN A 134 31.65 -15.95 5.21
N LYS A 135 32.74 -15.79 5.98
CA LYS A 135 32.94 -14.61 6.85
C LYS A 135 32.87 -13.25 6.13
N THR A 136 33.18 -13.19 4.83
CA THR A 136 33.28 -11.95 4.05
C THR A 136 32.29 -11.86 2.89
N CYS A 137 31.48 -12.89 2.65
CA CYS A 137 30.59 -13.00 1.50
C CYS A 137 29.15 -13.27 1.94
N ALA A 138 28.24 -12.37 1.51
CA ALA A 138 26.79 -12.54 1.59
C ALA A 138 26.30 -13.01 2.97
N LYS A 139 26.62 -12.23 4.01
CA LYS A 139 26.04 -12.43 5.34
C LYS A 139 24.56 -12.06 5.30
N PHE A 140 23.72 -12.86 5.95
CA PHE A 140 22.32 -12.54 6.13
C PHE A 140 22.20 -11.21 6.89
N PRO A 141 21.48 -10.22 6.33
CA PRO A 141 21.43 -8.89 6.93
C PRO A 141 20.66 -8.93 8.23
N SER A 142 21.15 -8.21 9.24
CA SER A 142 20.33 -7.89 10.41
C SER A 142 19.18 -6.98 10.00
N LEU A 143 18.06 -6.99 10.74
CA LEU A 143 17.01 -5.99 10.53
C LEU A 143 17.54 -4.55 10.65
N TYR A 144 18.60 -4.34 11.44
CA TYR A 144 19.23 -3.03 11.60
C TYR A 144 20.19 -2.66 10.46
N ASP A 145 20.58 -3.62 9.62
CA ASP A 145 21.43 -3.39 8.44
C ASP A 145 20.59 -3.09 7.18
N ILE A 146 19.27 -3.28 7.26
CA ILE A 146 18.34 -2.98 6.17
C ILE A 146 18.18 -1.46 6.05
N SER A 147 18.38 -0.97 4.83
CA SER A 147 18.20 0.44 4.47
C SER A 147 16.72 0.72 4.22
N PHE A 148 15.95 0.89 5.28
CA PHE A 148 14.55 1.28 5.18
C PHE A 148 14.40 2.68 4.56
N ASN A 149 13.49 2.81 3.61
CA ASN A 149 12.97 4.09 3.15
C ASN A 149 11.54 4.17 3.66
N ASN A 150 11.25 5.17 4.49
CA ASN A 150 10.01 5.30 5.26
C ASN A 150 9.67 4.03 6.07
N VAL A 151 8.61 3.30 5.71
CA VAL A 151 8.06 2.14 6.42
C VAL A 151 8.11 0.88 5.54
N TYR A 152 7.59 0.96 4.32
CA TYR A 152 7.35 -0.22 3.47
C TYR A 152 8.42 -0.45 2.40
N TRP A 153 9.36 0.47 2.21
CA TRP A 153 10.33 0.39 1.13
C TRP A 153 11.73 0.09 1.66
N GLN A 154 12.53 -0.62 0.86
CA GLN A 154 13.93 -0.88 1.16
C GLN A 154 14.81 -0.37 0.01
N THR A 155 15.92 0.29 0.34
CA THR A 155 16.74 1.00 -0.65
C THR A 155 18.05 0.29 -0.94
N LEU A 156 18.22 -0.10 -2.19
CA LEU A 156 19.51 -0.51 -2.75
C LEU A 156 20.09 0.63 -3.57
N LYS A 157 21.27 1.11 -3.17
CA LYS A 157 22.08 2.03 -3.98
C LYS A 157 23.04 1.20 -4.83
N THR A 158 23.09 1.49 -6.13
CA THR A 158 23.95 0.78 -7.08
C THR A 158 24.89 1.76 -7.79
N SER A 159 25.86 1.24 -8.55
CA SER A 159 26.67 2.04 -9.47
C SER A 159 25.86 2.77 -10.54
N ASN A 160 24.65 2.30 -10.87
CA ASN A 160 23.77 2.92 -11.86
C ASN A 160 22.32 3.01 -11.36
N GLY A 161 22.10 3.93 -10.42
CA GLY A 161 20.77 4.29 -9.92
C GLY A 161 20.47 3.75 -8.54
N THR A 162 19.34 4.22 -8.00
CA THR A 162 18.78 3.85 -6.70
C THR A 162 17.48 3.10 -6.91
N PHE A 163 17.36 1.98 -6.21
CA PHE A 163 16.27 1.04 -6.32
C PHE A 163 15.52 1.05 -4.98
N HIS A 164 14.27 1.48 -4.98
CA HIS A 164 13.36 1.35 -3.85
C HIS A 164 12.50 0.12 -4.07
N LEU A 165 12.74 -0.94 -3.30
CA LEU A 165 12.06 -2.23 -3.43
C LEU A 165 10.87 -2.27 -2.47
N PHE A 166 9.73 -2.77 -2.97
CA PHE A 166 8.47 -2.82 -2.23
C PHE A 166 8.14 -4.23 -1.72
N GLY A 167 8.08 -5.22 -2.59
CA GLY A 167 7.65 -6.57 -2.21
C GLY A 167 8.15 -7.62 -3.18
N SER A 168 8.29 -8.86 -2.68
CA SER A 168 8.79 -10.00 -3.45
C SER A 168 7.82 -11.17 -3.40
N TYR A 169 7.67 -11.88 -4.51
CA TYR A 169 6.65 -12.91 -4.69
C TYR A 169 7.23 -14.12 -5.40
N TYR A 170 6.81 -15.31 -4.97
CA TYR A 170 7.16 -16.57 -5.61
C TYR A 170 6.22 -16.84 -6.78
N ASP A 171 6.74 -16.87 -7.99
CA ASP A 171 5.97 -17.09 -9.22
C ASP A 171 6.35 -18.40 -9.91
N ASN A 172 5.52 -19.41 -9.67
CA ASN A 172 5.56 -20.73 -10.28
C ASN A 172 4.24 -21.06 -11.02
N ARG A 173 3.66 -20.06 -11.70
CA ARG A 173 2.51 -20.27 -12.62
C ARG A 173 2.94 -21.04 -13.87
N THR A 174 2.00 -21.66 -14.57
CA THR A 174 2.31 -22.61 -15.65
C THR A 174 3.01 -21.97 -16.83
N LEU A 175 2.60 -20.76 -17.23
CA LEU A 175 3.10 -20.02 -18.39
C LEU A 175 4.37 -19.20 -18.13
N VAL A 176 4.94 -19.29 -16.93
CA VAL A 176 6.19 -18.60 -16.59
C VAL A 176 7.35 -19.31 -17.25
N THR A 177 8.02 -18.61 -18.18
CA THR A 177 9.32 -19.03 -18.71
C THR A 177 10.31 -19.18 -17.56
N MET A 178 11.12 -20.25 -17.57
CA MET A 178 12.18 -20.44 -16.57
C MET A 178 11.70 -20.60 -15.12
N LYS A 179 10.43 -20.98 -14.90
CA LYS A 179 9.85 -21.18 -13.56
C LYS A 179 10.66 -22.16 -12.67
N PRO A 180 10.64 -21.96 -11.33
CA PRO A 180 10.05 -20.85 -10.61
C PRO A 180 10.91 -19.58 -10.65
N VAL A 181 10.26 -18.43 -10.53
CA VAL A 181 10.88 -17.10 -10.59
C VAL A 181 10.48 -16.30 -9.35
N ILE A 182 11.43 -15.57 -8.77
CA ILE A 182 11.12 -14.54 -7.77
C ILE A 182 10.90 -13.22 -8.49
N ARG A 183 9.74 -12.62 -8.21
CA ARG A 183 9.26 -11.37 -8.80
C ARG A 183 9.34 -10.30 -7.72
N THR A 184 10.12 -9.25 -7.92
CA THR A 184 10.26 -8.15 -6.96
C THR A 184 9.75 -6.85 -7.57
N LEU A 185 8.78 -6.21 -6.93
CA LEU A 185 8.28 -4.90 -7.32
C LEU A 185 9.15 -3.80 -6.74
N GLY A 186 9.41 -2.75 -7.51
CA GLY A 186 10.16 -1.60 -7.03
C GLY A 186 10.04 -0.38 -7.94
N MET A 187 10.55 0.73 -7.43
CA MET A 187 10.69 2.00 -8.13
C MET A 187 12.18 2.33 -8.30
N ILE A 188 12.62 2.60 -9.52
CA ILE A 188 14.03 2.83 -9.86
C ILE A 188 14.17 4.23 -10.48
N ASP A 189 15.19 4.99 -10.11
CA ASP A 189 15.46 6.34 -10.67
C ASP A 189 16.18 6.33 -12.03
N ARG A 190 16.27 5.16 -12.68
CA ARG A 190 16.92 4.94 -13.97
C ARG A 190 15.98 4.22 -14.93
N LEU A 191 15.95 4.72 -16.15
CA LEU A 191 15.37 4.04 -17.30
C LEU A 191 16.33 2.98 -17.80
N ASP A 192 15.77 1.86 -18.23
CA ASP A 192 16.49 0.71 -18.78
C ASP A 192 17.78 0.38 -17.99
N PRO A 193 17.69 0.07 -16.66
CA PRO A 193 18.84 -0.05 -15.77
C PRO A 193 19.91 -0.97 -16.35
N LYS A 194 21.15 -0.47 -16.47
CA LYS A 194 22.28 -1.21 -17.05
C LYS A 194 23.08 -2.01 -16.02
N VAL A 195 22.88 -1.72 -14.74
CA VAL A 195 23.53 -2.44 -13.66
C VAL A 195 23.11 -3.92 -13.66
N LYS A 196 24.11 -4.79 -13.57
CA LYS A 196 23.89 -6.23 -13.36
C LYS A 196 23.70 -6.44 -11.86
N THR A 197 22.53 -6.92 -11.47
CA THR A 197 22.26 -7.27 -10.07
C THR A 197 22.02 -8.77 -9.91
N TYR A 198 22.09 -9.23 -8.67
CA TYR A 198 21.93 -10.62 -8.27
C TYR A 198 20.98 -10.68 -7.08
N CYS A 199 20.13 -11.71 -7.08
CA CYS A 199 19.36 -12.12 -5.92
C CYS A 199 20.21 -13.02 -5.03
N GLN A 200 20.23 -12.73 -3.73
CA GLN A 200 20.62 -13.67 -2.69
C GLN A 200 19.32 -14.27 -2.13
N LEU A 201 19.06 -15.54 -2.46
CA LEU A 201 17.85 -16.26 -2.05
C LEU A 201 18.14 -17.03 -0.77
N TRP A 202 17.34 -16.80 0.27
CA TRP A 202 17.47 -17.46 1.57
C TRP A 202 16.37 -18.49 1.75
N PHE A 203 16.76 -19.74 1.97
CA PHE A 203 15.84 -20.86 2.16
C PHE A 203 15.83 -21.27 3.63
N ASP A 204 14.69 -21.77 4.09
CA ASP A 204 14.63 -22.38 5.41
C ASP A 204 15.50 -23.65 5.46
N GLY A 205 16.15 -23.87 6.61
CA GLY A 205 17.10 -24.96 6.83
C GLY A 205 18.49 -24.78 6.22
N HIS A 206 18.72 -23.73 5.42
CA HIS A 206 19.98 -23.50 4.72
C HIS A 206 20.81 -22.40 5.38
N LYS A 207 22.13 -22.63 5.52
CA LYS A 207 23.05 -21.65 6.12
C LYS A 207 23.57 -20.61 5.12
N GLU A 208 23.60 -20.97 3.84
CA GLU A 208 24.17 -20.15 2.78
C GLU A 208 23.08 -19.62 1.83
N PRO A 209 23.24 -18.41 1.28
CA PRO A 209 22.34 -17.91 0.26
C PRO A 209 22.60 -18.58 -1.08
N VAL A 210 21.53 -18.77 -1.85
CA VAL A 210 21.61 -19.21 -3.24
C VAL A 210 21.61 -17.98 -4.13
N PHE A 211 22.68 -17.83 -4.92
CA PHE A 211 22.77 -16.71 -5.85
C PHE A 211 22.03 -16.98 -7.15
N SER A 212 21.31 -15.97 -7.63
CA SER A 212 20.69 -15.97 -8.95
C SER A 212 20.87 -14.63 -9.62
N LYS A 213 21.18 -14.63 -10.91
CA LYS A 213 21.30 -13.40 -11.69
C LYS A 213 19.91 -12.81 -11.95
N VAL A 214 19.77 -11.50 -11.79
CA VAL A 214 18.59 -10.79 -12.30
C VAL A 214 18.68 -10.76 -13.82
N TRP A 215 17.66 -11.32 -14.47
CA TRP A 215 17.65 -11.47 -15.93
C TRP A 215 16.71 -10.50 -16.61
N GLU A 216 15.75 -9.91 -15.88
CA GLU A 216 14.78 -8.95 -16.42
C GLU A 216 14.47 -7.83 -15.42
N TYR A 217 14.51 -6.59 -15.91
CA TYR A 217 13.89 -5.42 -15.30
C TYR A 217 12.71 -4.99 -16.18
N LYS A 218 11.53 -5.53 -15.90
CA LYS A 218 10.34 -5.25 -16.70
C LYS A 218 9.78 -3.88 -16.34
N TYR A 219 9.91 -2.92 -17.24
CA TYR A 219 9.31 -1.60 -17.07
C TYR A 219 7.78 -1.68 -17.10
N ILE A 220 7.12 -1.13 -16.08
CA ILE A 220 5.66 -1.20 -15.90
C ILE A 220 5.01 0.12 -16.33
N TRP A 221 5.42 0.74 -17.44
CA TRP A 221 4.79 2.00 -17.90
C TRP A 221 4.96 2.15 -19.40
N TYR A 222 4.14 3.00 -20.04
CA TYR A 222 4.36 3.36 -21.43
C TYR A 222 5.14 4.67 -21.54
N LYS A 223 6.23 4.62 -22.31
CA LYS A 223 7.13 5.75 -22.54
C LYS A 223 6.40 7.03 -23.01
N LYS A 224 5.31 6.86 -23.75
CA LYS A 224 4.48 7.94 -24.32
C LYS A 224 3.56 8.63 -23.29
N TRP A 225 3.41 8.08 -22.08
CA TRP A 225 2.53 8.64 -21.04
C TRP A 225 3.18 9.72 -20.16
N GLY A 226 4.39 10.15 -20.51
CA GLY A 226 5.14 11.18 -19.80
C GLY A 226 6.02 10.61 -18.68
N ASN A 227 6.78 11.51 -18.05
CA ASN A 227 7.80 11.20 -17.02
C ASN A 227 8.85 10.16 -17.43
N TYR A 228 9.01 9.85 -18.72
CA TYR A 228 10.05 8.96 -19.23
C TYR A 228 11.41 9.67 -19.26
N LYS A 229 12.03 9.85 -18.09
CA LYS A 229 13.38 10.40 -17.94
C LYS A 229 14.09 9.83 -16.71
N ASN A 230 15.42 9.78 -16.78
CA ASN A 230 16.28 9.45 -15.64
C ASN A 230 16.15 10.49 -14.52
N GLY A 231 16.41 10.07 -13.29
CA GLY A 231 16.29 10.88 -12.07
C GLY A 231 14.86 10.98 -11.53
N LEU A 232 13.86 10.47 -12.26
CA LEU A 232 12.52 10.24 -11.73
C LEU A 232 12.34 8.76 -11.43
N LEU A 233 11.61 8.48 -10.34
CA LEU A 233 11.25 7.11 -9.97
C LEU A 233 10.30 6.49 -11.00
N GLN A 234 10.64 5.27 -11.42
CA GLN A 234 9.99 4.51 -12.47
C GLN A 234 9.60 3.12 -11.97
N PRO A 235 8.41 2.62 -12.29
CA PRO A 235 7.94 1.32 -11.79
C PRO A 235 8.55 0.16 -12.59
N TYR A 236 9.10 -0.82 -11.86
CA TYR A 236 9.73 -2.01 -12.42
C TYR A 236 9.30 -3.28 -11.70
N LEU A 237 9.21 -4.36 -12.47
CA LEU A 237 9.16 -5.73 -11.96
C LEU A 237 10.48 -6.42 -12.26
N ILE A 238 11.21 -6.75 -11.21
CA ILE A 238 12.54 -7.35 -11.24
C ILE A 238 12.40 -8.87 -11.14
N ALA A 239 13.10 -9.63 -11.96
CA ALA A 239 12.98 -11.08 -12.00
C ALA A 239 14.31 -11.81 -11.83
N CYS A 240 14.35 -12.76 -10.89
CA CYS A 240 15.44 -13.72 -10.77
C CYS A 240 14.91 -15.15 -10.76
N GLN A 241 15.56 -16.02 -11.52
CA GLN A 241 15.18 -17.42 -11.66
C GLN A 241 15.67 -18.21 -10.45
N VAL A 242 14.85 -19.10 -9.90
CA VAL A 242 15.32 -20.05 -8.87
C VAL A 242 16.21 -21.11 -9.55
N PRO A 243 17.48 -21.29 -9.11
CA PRO A 243 18.39 -22.24 -9.74
C PRO A 243 17.88 -23.69 -9.68
N PRO A 244 18.22 -24.55 -10.67
CA PRO A 244 17.68 -25.90 -10.81
C PRO A 244 17.67 -26.75 -9.53
N GLY A 245 18.77 -26.74 -8.77
CA GLY A 245 18.90 -27.49 -7.53
C GLY A 245 17.95 -27.07 -6.39
N TYR A 246 17.34 -25.89 -6.48
CA TYR A 246 16.50 -25.32 -5.42
C TYR A 246 15.03 -25.13 -5.82
N ARG A 247 14.64 -25.56 -7.03
CA ARG A 247 13.28 -25.35 -7.57
C ARG A 247 12.18 -26.09 -6.82
N HIS A 248 12.55 -27.07 -5.99
CA HIS A 248 11.65 -27.81 -5.12
C HIS A 248 11.35 -27.07 -3.80
N LEU A 249 12.07 -25.98 -3.53
CA LEU A 249 11.91 -25.16 -2.34
C LEU A 249 11.38 -23.77 -2.70
N VAL A 250 10.81 -23.11 -1.70
CA VAL A 250 10.41 -21.70 -1.77
C VAL A 250 11.36 -20.92 -0.88
N PRO A 251 12.06 -19.89 -1.38
CA PRO A 251 12.89 -19.06 -0.52
C PRO A 251 11.97 -18.27 0.43
N GLU A 252 12.42 -18.07 1.66
CA GLU A 252 11.73 -17.28 2.69
C GLU A 252 11.93 -15.78 2.45
N SER A 253 13.12 -15.41 1.98
CA SER A 253 13.46 -14.03 1.65
C SER A 253 14.42 -13.90 0.49
N VAL A 254 14.47 -12.71 -0.09
CA VAL A 254 15.39 -12.34 -1.16
C VAL A 254 16.01 -10.99 -0.87
N SER A 255 17.31 -10.90 -1.08
CA SER A 255 18.06 -9.64 -1.09
C SER A 255 18.53 -9.34 -2.50
N LEU A 256 18.51 -8.06 -2.90
CA LEU A 256 19.07 -7.62 -4.17
C LEU A 256 20.43 -6.94 -3.94
N VAL A 257 21.45 -7.35 -4.69
CA VAL A 257 22.83 -6.85 -4.58
C VAL A 257 23.46 -6.65 -5.96
N GLU A 258 24.50 -5.82 -6.05
CA GLU A 258 25.21 -5.59 -7.31
C GLU A 258 26.22 -6.70 -7.63
N ARG A 259 26.90 -7.26 -6.62
CA ARG A 259 27.75 -8.45 -6.75
C ARG A 259 27.26 -9.55 -5.80
N PRO A 260 27.37 -10.84 -6.17
CA PRO A 260 26.84 -11.94 -5.37
C PRO A 260 27.28 -11.92 -3.90
N CYS A 261 28.55 -11.59 -3.62
CA CYS A 261 29.10 -11.59 -2.27
C CYS A 261 28.90 -10.29 -1.47
N ASP A 262 28.30 -9.26 -2.05
CA ASP A 262 28.10 -8.00 -1.31
C ASP A 262 27.20 -8.21 -0.09
N MET A 263 27.42 -7.39 0.94
CA MET A 263 26.53 -7.34 2.10
C MET A 263 25.23 -6.65 1.69
N ALA A 264 24.11 -7.35 1.87
CA ALA A 264 22.82 -6.85 1.46
C ALA A 264 22.34 -5.73 2.37
N THR A 265 21.83 -4.65 1.78
CA THR A 265 21.11 -3.57 2.48
C THR A 265 19.58 -3.71 2.35
N THR A 266 19.13 -4.81 1.74
CA THR A 266 17.72 -5.14 1.51
C THR A 266 17.50 -6.62 1.86
N ASN A 267 16.32 -6.97 2.35
CA ASN A 267 15.85 -8.34 2.52
C ASN A 267 14.31 -8.32 2.54
N LEU A 268 13.72 -8.70 1.42
CA LEU A 268 12.26 -8.76 1.26
C LEU A 268 11.78 -10.18 1.50
N ARG A 269 10.68 -10.32 2.24
CA ARG A 269 9.95 -11.57 2.37
C ARG A 269 9.43 -11.99 1.01
N VAL A 270 9.61 -13.26 0.68
CA VAL A 270 9.03 -13.85 -0.52
C VAL A 270 7.63 -14.36 -0.19
N ILE A 271 6.63 -13.68 -0.71
CA ILE A 271 5.22 -14.02 -0.49
C ILE A 271 4.82 -15.15 -1.44
N ASN A 272 4.22 -16.21 -0.89
CA ASN A 272 3.72 -17.37 -1.61
C ASN A 272 2.37 -17.84 -1.03
N ASN A 273 1.31 -17.08 -1.27
CA ASN A 273 -0.01 -17.33 -0.69
C ASN A 273 -0.79 -18.41 -1.47
N ARG A 274 -0.27 -19.63 -1.50
CA ARG A 274 -0.97 -20.78 -2.10
C ARG A 274 -1.98 -21.35 -1.09
N PRO A 275 -3.27 -21.48 -1.47
CA PRO A 275 -4.25 -22.10 -0.59
C PRO A 275 -3.93 -23.59 -0.39
N GLN A 276 -4.23 -24.10 0.80
CA GLN A 276 -4.18 -25.53 1.08
C GLN A 276 -5.16 -26.26 0.15
N GLY A 277 -4.71 -27.31 -0.54
CA GLY A 277 -5.51 -28.02 -1.55
C GLY A 277 -5.59 -27.34 -2.93
N GLY A 278 -5.02 -26.15 -3.12
CA GLY A 278 -4.92 -25.50 -4.44
C GLY A 278 -6.23 -24.95 -5.02
N GLN A 279 -7.33 -24.97 -4.25
CA GLN A 279 -8.61 -24.45 -4.70
C GLN A 279 -8.61 -22.92 -4.73
N LYS A 280 -9.04 -22.34 -5.86
CA LYS A 280 -9.18 -20.91 -6.03
C LYS A 280 -10.62 -20.45 -5.83
N GLU A 281 -10.78 -19.36 -5.10
CA GLU A 281 -12.00 -18.56 -5.08
C GLU A 281 -12.25 -17.90 -6.44
N ASN A 282 -13.46 -17.39 -6.67
CA ASN A 282 -13.81 -16.92 -8.02
C ASN A 282 -13.26 -15.51 -8.30
N PHE A 283 -13.60 -14.52 -7.46
CA PHE A 283 -13.33 -13.12 -7.77
C PHE A 283 -12.70 -12.37 -6.59
N ALA A 284 -11.65 -11.61 -6.87
CA ALA A 284 -11.14 -10.58 -5.96
C ALA A 284 -11.14 -9.22 -6.65
N VAL A 285 -11.22 -8.16 -5.85
CA VAL A 285 -11.11 -6.77 -6.33
C VAL A 285 -9.89 -6.12 -5.71
N CYS A 286 -9.05 -5.51 -6.54
CA CYS A 286 -7.91 -4.70 -6.15
C CYS A 286 -8.23 -3.22 -6.38
N VAL A 287 -8.00 -2.40 -5.36
CA VAL A 287 -8.22 -0.95 -5.43
C VAL A 287 -6.86 -0.24 -5.35
N LYS A 288 -6.76 0.95 -5.95
CA LYS A 288 -5.59 1.82 -5.80
C LYS A 288 -5.43 2.35 -4.38
N GLY A 289 -4.31 3.05 -4.14
CA GLY A 289 -4.11 3.83 -2.92
C GLY A 289 -5.20 4.89 -2.74
N LEU A 290 -5.94 4.80 -1.64
CA LEU A 290 -7.00 5.72 -1.26
C LEU A 290 -6.42 6.99 -0.66
N ASP A 291 -6.79 8.12 -1.24
CA ASP A 291 -6.36 9.48 -0.84
C ASP A 291 -7.61 10.38 -0.78
N PHE A 292 -8.30 10.30 0.36
CA PHE A 292 -9.59 10.97 0.66
C PHE A 292 -9.53 11.68 2.00
N LEU A 293 -8.45 12.43 2.25
CA LEU A 293 -8.20 13.07 3.56
C LEU A 293 -9.34 13.99 4.03
N HIS A 294 -9.96 14.74 3.11
CA HIS A 294 -10.99 15.73 3.43
C HIS A 294 -12.38 15.39 2.87
N ASP A 295 -12.51 14.26 2.17
CA ASP A 295 -13.75 13.85 1.52
C ASP A 295 -14.34 12.66 2.25
N ASP A 296 -15.43 12.87 3.00
CA ASP A 296 -16.13 11.78 3.67
C ASP A 296 -17.04 11.01 2.69
N LEU A 297 -16.48 9.98 2.06
CA LEU A 297 -17.18 9.11 1.11
C LEU A 297 -17.75 7.84 1.76
N SER A 298 -17.80 7.79 3.09
CA SER A 298 -18.16 6.63 3.90
C SER A 298 -19.44 5.92 3.44
N VAL A 299 -20.55 6.64 3.31
CA VAL A 299 -21.84 6.06 2.92
C VAL A 299 -21.78 5.45 1.51
N ARG A 300 -21.13 6.14 0.57
CA ARG A 300 -20.94 5.65 -0.81
C ARG A 300 -20.03 4.43 -0.85
N LEU A 301 -19.01 4.39 0.01
CA LEU A 301 -18.09 3.25 0.11
C LEU A 301 -18.81 1.99 0.62
N VAL A 302 -19.70 2.12 1.61
CA VAL A 302 -20.53 0.98 2.08
C VAL A 302 -21.42 0.46 0.94
N GLU A 303 -22.10 1.36 0.23
CA GLU A 303 -22.93 0.98 -0.93
C GLU A 303 -22.12 0.26 -2.01
N TRP A 304 -20.92 0.78 -2.33
CA TRP A 304 -20.03 0.18 -3.32
C TRP A 304 -19.54 -1.21 -2.88
N LEU A 305 -19.05 -1.35 -1.64
CA LEU A 305 -18.58 -2.62 -1.10
C LEU A 305 -19.69 -3.68 -1.11
N GLU A 306 -20.88 -3.37 -0.58
CA GLU A 306 -21.98 -4.32 -0.58
C GLU A 306 -22.44 -4.70 -1.98
N MET A 307 -22.44 -3.75 -2.93
CA MET A 307 -22.73 -4.06 -4.33
C MET A 307 -21.71 -5.06 -4.90
N LEU A 308 -20.41 -4.86 -4.69
CA LEU A 308 -19.39 -5.80 -5.17
C LEU A 308 -19.56 -7.20 -4.58
N PHE A 309 -19.89 -7.29 -3.29
CA PHE A 309 -20.10 -8.58 -2.65
C PHE A 309 -21.38 -9.27 -3.11
N ILE A 310 -22.47 -8.53 -3.36
CA ILE A 310 -23.70 -9.07 -3.96
C ILE A 310 -23.40 -9.62 -5.37
N LEU A 311 -22.56 -8.94 -6.14
CA LEU A 311 -22.15 -9.39 -7.48
C LEU A 311 -21.26 -10.64 -7.45
N GLY A 312 -20.66 -10.97 -6.30
CA GLY A 312 -19.87 -12.18 -6.09
C GLY A 312 -18.37 -11.95 -5.91
N ALA A 313 -17.92 -10.73 -5.57
CA ALA A 313 -16.57 -10.52 -5.06
C ALA A 313 -16.40 -11.31 -3.75
N ASN A 314 -15.36 -12.13 -3.65
CA ASN A 314 -15.05 -12.87 -2.42
C ASN A 314 -14.30 -11.98 -1.41
N LYS A 315 -13.38 -11.14 -1.88
CA LYS A 315 -12.60 -10.21 -1.05
C LYS A 315 -12.21 -8.96 -1.82
N VAL A 316 -12.16 -7.82 -1.13
CA VAL A 316 -11.66 -6.55 -1.67
C VAL A 316 -10.35 -6.17 -0.96
N PHE A 317 -9.32 -5.87 -1.74
CA PHE A 317 -8.01 -5.47 -1.26
C PHE A 317 -7.83 -3.97 -1.53
N LEU A 318 -7.62 -3.20 -0.47
CA LEU A 318 -7.46 -1.76 -0.53
C LEU A 318 -6.09 -1.34 0.00
N TYR A 319 -5.64 -0.19 -0.46
CA TYR A 319 -4.41 0.43 0.03
C TYR A 319 -4.76 1.78 0.63
N GLU A 320 -4.34 2.02 1.87
CA GLU A 320 -4.62 3.28 2.56
C GLU A 320 -3.38 4.18 2.49
N LEU A 321 -3.51 5.33 1.82
CA LEU A 321 -2.53 6.41 1.92
C LEU A 321 -2.97 7.35 3.04
N GLU A 322 -4.03 8.10 2.80
CA GLU A 322 -4.61 9.07 3.74
C GLU A 322 -6.12 9.15 3.50
N VAL A 323 -6.94 8.78 4.49
CA VAL A 323 -8.40 8.74 4.33
C VAL A 323 -9.10 9.38 5.52
N HIS A 324 -10.33 9.85 5.30
CA HIS A 324 -11.18 10.37 6.35
C HIS A 324 -11.40 9.32 7.48
N PRO A 325 -11.44 9.69 8.78
CA PRO A 325 -11.61 8.73 9.87
C PRO A 325 -12.85 7.84 9.77
N ASN A 326 -13.96 8.34 9.21
CA ASN A 326 -15.15 7.51 8.97
C ASN A 326 -14.92 6.43 7.89
N ILE A 327 -14.04 6.69 6.91
CA ILE A 327 -13.63 5.68 5.93
C ILE A 327 -12.78 4.61 6.64
N SER A 328 -11.80 5.00 7.47
CA SER A 328 -11.01 4.03 8.26
C SER A 328 -11.92 3.18 9.16
N LYS A 329 -12.96 3.77 9.76
CA LYS A 329 -13.96 3.05 10.56
C LYS A 329 -14.68 1.97 9.75
N ILE A 330 -15.14 2.29 8.53
CA ILE A 330 -15.80 1.33 7.64
C ILE A 330 -14.84 0.23 7.20
N LEU A 331 -13.63 0.61 6.79
CA LEU A 331 -12.63 -0.33 6.35
C LEU A 331 -12.30 -1.35 7.45
N LYS A 332 -12.08 -0.88 8.68
CA LYS A 332 -11.86 -1.73 9.85
C LYS A 332 -13.02 -2.71 10.07
N HIS A 333 -14.26 -2.24 9.98
CA HIS A 333 -15.44 -3.10 10.11
C HIS A 333 -15.44 -4.25 9.08
N TYR A 334 -15.13 -3.97 7.81
CA TYR A 334 -15.08 -5.00 6.78
C TYR A 334 -13.84 -5.91 6.87
N GLU A 335 -12.74 -5.44 7.45
CA GLU A 335 -11.58 -6.27 7.79
C GLU A 335 -11.92 -7.28 8.90
N GLU A 336 -12.64 -6.84 9.94
CA GLU A 336 -13.13 -7.71 11.02
C GLU A 336 -14.09 -8.79 10.50
N LEU A 337 -14.90 -8.47 9.49
CA LEU A 337 -15.74 -9.44 8.78
C LEU A 337 -14.96 -10.36 7.82
N GLY A 338 -13.66 -10.12 7.62
CA GLY A 338 -12.80 -10.88 6.70
C GLY A 338 -13.08 -10.63 5.21
N ARG A 339 -13.93 -9.66 4.87
CA ARG A 339 -14.38 -9.35 3.50
C ARG A 339 -13.48 -8.31 2.82
N VAL A 340 -12.76 -7.52 3.61
CA VAL A 340 -11.76 -6.54 3.17
C VAL A 340 -10.38 -6.89 3.73
N GLU A 341 -9.33 -6.45 3.05
CA GLU A 341 -7.96 -6.38 3.57
C GLU A 341 -7.37 -5.03 3.19
N VAL A 342 -6.92 -4.28 4.19
CA VAL A 342 -6.30 -2.98 3.99
C VAL A 342 -4.81 -3.05 4.25
N MET A 343 -4.03 -2.55 3.31
CA MET A 343 -2.60 -2.34 3.50
C MET A 343 -2.30 -0.84 3.49
N LYS A 344 -1.71 -0.34 4.56
CA LYS A 344 -1.14 1.01 4.55
C LYS A 344 -0.04 1.13 3.50
N LEU A 345 0.03 2.29 2.84
CA LEU A 345 0.94 2.54 1.74
C LEU A 345 1.68 3.87 1.94
N THR A 346 2.91 3.91 1.47
CA THR A 346 3.75 5.11 1.42
C THR A 346 4.34 5.27 0.02
N LEU A 347 4.70 6.50 -0.35
CA LEU A 347 5.44 6.79 -1.58
C LEU A 347 6.95 6.59 -1.37
N PRO A 348 7.67 6.00 -2.35
CA PRO A 348 9.10 5.73 -2.22
C PRO A 348 9.99 6.96 -2.44
N GLY A 349 11.23 6.82 -1.97
CA GLY A 349 12.31 7.78 -2.17
C GLY A 349 12.08 9.05 -1.39
N GLU A 350 12.33 10.19 -2.05
CA GLU A 350 12.17 11.53 -1.48
C GLU A 350 10.76 12.10 -1.69
N GLN A 351 9.80 11.26 -2.09
CA GLN A 351 8.40 11.68 -2.21
C GLN A 351 7.78 11.90 -0.81
N PRO A 352 6.88 12.88 -0.66
CA PRO A 352 6.31 13.21 0.64
C PRO A 352 5.37 12.11 1.13
N ASN A 353 5.40 11.86 2.44
CA ASN A 353 4.55 10.89 3.13
C ASN A 353 3.85 11.49 4.36
N ILE A 354 3.98 12.80 4.56
CA ILE A 354 3.28 13.52 5.64
C ILE A 354 1.83 13.75 5.19
N PRO A 355 0.84 13.48 6.06
CA PRO A 355 -0.57 13.77 5.78
C PRO A 355 -0.75 15.20 5.24
N GLY A 356 -1.68 15.40 4.32
CA GLY A 356 -1.91 16.71 3.67
C GLY A 356 -0.88 17.06 2.59
N LEU A 357 0.42 17.00 2.89
CA LEU A 357 1.46 17.23 1.86
C LEU A 357 1.45 16.12 0.81
N LEU A 358 1.24 14.87 1.22
CA LEU A 358 1.02 13.74 0.33
C LEU A 358 -0.19 13.98 -0.59
N HIS A 359 -1.32 14.38 -0.02
CA HIS A 359 -2.55 14.69 -0.76
C HIS A 359 -2.32 15.79 -1.81
N MET A 360 -1.68 16.89 -1.40
CA MET A 360 -1.29 17.98 -2.32
C MET A 360 -0.37 17.48 -3.43
N TYR A 361 0.63 16.66 -3.11
CA TYR A 361 1.55 16.10 -4.09
C TYR A 361 0.84 15.24 -5.12
N LEU A 362 -0.03 14.32 -4.68
CA LEU A 362 -0.78 13.42 -5.57
C LEU A 362 -1.76 14.17 -6.47
N LYS A 363 -2.37 15.25 -5.96
CA LYS A 363 -3.24 16.14 -6.73
C LYS A 363 -2.47 16.96 -7.77
N SER A 364 -1.29 17.49 -7.42
CA SER A 364 -0.48 18.34 -8.29
C SER A 364 0.39 17.58 -9.29
N LYS A 365 0.87 16.38 -8.95
CA LYS A 365 1.79 15.57 -9.75
C LYS A 365 1.09 14.31 -10.29
N VAL A 366 0.06 14.51 -11.11
CA VAL A 366 -0.82 13.45 -11.61
C VAL A 366 -0.07 12.30 -12.31
N THR A 367 0.97 12.59 -13.09
CA THR A 367 1.75 11.52 -13.76
C THR A 367 2.53 10.68 -12.73
N ASN A 368 3.14 11.31 -11.73
CA ASN A 368 3.81 10.61 -10.63
C ASN A 368 2.81 9.77 -9.83
N LYS A 369 1.63 10.33 -9.49
CA LYS A 369 0.54 9.59 -8.87
C LYS A 369 0.22 8.31 -9.64
N ARG A 370 -0.03 8.41 -10.95
CA ARG A 370 -0.34 7.24 -11.80
C ARG A 370 0.79 6.22 -11.86
N GLN A 371 2.05 6.66 -11.84
CA GLN A 371 3.21 5.76 -11.78
C GLN A 371 3.29 5.03 -10.43
N ASN A 372 3.01 5.73 -9.32
CA ASN A 372 2.97 5.13 -7.98
C ASN A 372 1.82 4.13 -7.84
N GLU A 373 0.65 4.40 -8.42
CA GLU A 373 -0.52 3.51 -8.39
C GLU A 373 -0.24 2.11 -8.99
N LEU A 374 0.78 1.96 -9.83
CA LEU A 374 1.14 0.66 -10.40
C LEU A 374 1.67 -0.34 -9.39
N ILE A 375 2.23 0.14 -8.29
CA ILE A 375 2.78 -0.71 -7.24
C ILE A 375 1.65 -1.47 -6.53
N PRO A 376 0.61 -0.83 -5.95
CA PRO A 376 -0.49 -1.55 -5.31
C PRO A 376 -1.29 -2.44 -6.26
N TYR A 377 -1.46 -2.06 -7.53
CA TYR A 377 -2.12 -2.92 -8.53
C TYR A 377 -1.40 -4.26 -8.69
N ASN A 378 -0.08 -4.21 -8.82
CA ASN A 378 0.73 -5.40 -9.06
C ASN A 378 1.00 -6.16 -7.75
N ASP A 379 1.18 -5.49 -6.61
CA ASP A 379 1.27 -6.15 -5.30
C ASP A 379 0.01 -6.98 -5.02
N CYS A 380 -1.17 -6.39 -5.26
CA CYS A 380 -2.44 -7.09 -5.10
C CYS A 380 -2.55 -8.31 -6.01
N LEU A 381 -2.17 -8.18 -7.30
CA LEU A 381 -2.11 -9.30 -8.23
C LEU A 381 -1.23 -10.44 -7.69
N TYR A 382 0.02 -10.12 -7.31
CA TYR A 382 0.98 -11.16 -6.93
C TYR A 382 0.68 -11.81 -5.58
N LYS A 383 0.10 -11.08 -4.62
CA LYS A 383 -0.40 -11.66 -3.36
C LYS A 383 -1.55 -12.64 -3.57
N ASN A 384 -2.30 -12.49 -4.66
CA ASN A 384 -3.59 -13.15 -4.85
C ASN A 384 -3.70 -14.03 -6.10
N MET A 385 -2.65 -14.10 -6.93
CA MET A 385 -2.65 -14.89 -8.18
C MET A 385 -2.93 -16.39 -7.97
N TYR A 386 -2.61 -16.92 -6.79
CA TYR A 386 -2.90 -18.31 -6.43
C TYR A 386 -4.23 -18.53 -5.73
N ARG A 387 -4.89 -17.44 -5.30
CA ARG A 387 -6.08 -17.51 -4.45
C ARG A 387 -7.37 -17.32 -5.24
N TYR A 388 -7.33 -16.58 -6.35
CA TYR A 388 -8.53 -16.22 -7.11
C TYR A 388 -8.39 -16.57 -8.60
N LYS A 389 -9.52 -16.96 -9.22
CA LYS A 389 -9.61 -17.23 -10.67
C LYS A 389 -9.59 -15.95 -11.50
N TYR A 390 -10.24 -14.90 -10.99
CA TYR A 390 -10.28 -13.59 -11.63
C TYR A 390 -9.97 -12.49 -10.62
N ILE A 391 -9.20 -11.51 -11.05
CA ILE A 391 -8.92 -10.29 -10.28
C ILE A 391 -9.41 -9.08 -11.09
N ALA A 392 -10.28 -8.26 -10.51
CA ALA A 392 -10.71 -7.00 -11.11
C ALA A 392 -9.98 -5.83 -10.46
N LEU A 393 -9.57 -4.83 -11.25
CA LEU A 393 -9.03 -3.57 -10.73
C LEU A 393 -10.12 -2.51 -10.86
N LEU A 394 -10.68 -2.03 -9.76
CA LEU A 394 -11.79 -1.08 -9.76
C LEU A 394 -11.44 0.14 -8.90
N ASP A 395 -11.87 1.32 -9.34
CA ASP A 395 -11.97 2.49 -8.48
C ASP A 395 -13.25 2.40 -7.63
N THR A 396 -13.29 3.10 -6.50
CA THR A 396 -14.43 3.09 -5.56
C THR A 396 -15.70 3.76 -6.10
N ASP A 397 -15.66 4.24 -7.34
CA ASP A 397 -16.74 4.88 -8.07
C ASP A 397 -17.18 4.06 -9.30
N GLU A 398 -16.71 2.82 -9.43
CA GLU A 398 -16.90 1.96 -10.60
C GLU A 398 -17.46 0.58 -10.25
N VAL A 399 -18.46 0.13 -11.01
CA VAL A 399 -19.06 -1.20 -10.85
C VAL A 399 -19.17 -1.89 -12.20
N ILE A 400 -18.56 -3.08 -12.34
CA ILE A 400 -18.84 -3.96 -13.49
C ILE A 400 -20.22 -4.57 -13.27
N MET A 401 -21.21 -4.09 -14.01
CA MET A 401 -22.61 -4.44 -13.85
C MET A 401 -23.05 -5.43 -14.94
N PRO A 402 -23.43 -6.67 -14.57
CA PRO A 402 -24.06 -7.60 -15.50
C PRO A 402 -25.44 -7.11 -15.92
N LYS A 403 -25.73 -7.14 -17.23
CA LYS A 403 -27.03 -6.77 -17.79
C LYS A 403 -27.91 -7.99 -18.03
N SER A 404 -27.35 -9.08 -18.52
CA SER A 404 -28.08 -10.31 -18.85
C SER A 404 -28.07 -11.37 -17.73
N SER A 405 -27.36 -11.11 -16.62
CA SER A 405 -27.25 -12.05 -15.49
C SER A 405 -27.24 -11.33 -14.13
N MET A 406 -27.19 -12.08 -13.02
CA MET A 406 -27.26 -11.55 -11.65
C MET A 406 -25.92 -11.52 -10.91
N THR A 407 -24.92 -12.27 -11.36
CA THR A 407 -23.61 -12.36 -10.66
C THR A 407 -22.47 -12.35 -11.67
N TRP A 408 -21.27 -12.01 -11.20
CA TRP A 408 -20.06 -12.12 -12.01
C TRP A 408 -19.76 -13.57 -12.40
N LYS A 409 -20.12 -14.54 -11.57
CA LYS A 409 -19.98 -15.97 -11.91
C LYS A 409 -20.82 -16.32 -13.14
N SER A 410 -22.12 -16.03 -13.10
CA SER A 410 -23.04 -16.27 -14.22
C SER A 410 -22.66 -15.47 -15.48
N LEU A 411 -22.14 -14.26 -15.30
CA LEU A 411 -21.60 -13.46 -16.40
C LEU A 411 -20.42 -14.17 -17.07
N MET A 412 -19.45 -14.63 -16.29
CA MET A 412 -18.27 -15.31 -16.83
C MET A 412 -18.59 -16.68 -17.45
N GLU A 413 -19.59 -17.39 -16.95
CA GLU A 413 -20.13 -18.61 -17.57
C GLU A 413 -20.68 -18.36 -18.99
N THR A 414 -21.14 -17.14 -19.28
CA THR A 414 -21.59 -16.73 -20.63
C THR A 414 -20.44 -16.17 -21.47
N VAL A 415 -19.61 -15.30 -20.89
CA VAL A 415 -18.56 -14.55 -21.59
C VAL A 415 -17.39 -15.45 -22.00
N VAL A 416 -16.96 -16.38 -21.16
CA VAL A 416 -15.78 -17.23 -21.45
C VAL A 416 -16.02 -18.11 -22.68
N PRO A 417 -17.16 -18.82 -22.83
CA PRO A 417 -17.47 -19.55 -24.06
C PRO A 417 -17.53 -18.65 -25.30
N LYS A 418 -18.09 -17.44 -25.21
CA LYS A 418 -18.10 -16.49 -26.33
C LYS A 418 -16.68 -16.11 -26.75
N ALA A 419 -15.81 -15.81 -25.78
CA ALA A 419 -14.41 -15.48 -26.04
C ALA A 419 -13.62 -16.61 -26.69
N LEU A 420 -13.89 -17.87 -26.30
CA LEU A 420 -13.28 -19.08 -26.85
C LEU A 420 -13.74 -19.37 -28.28
N LYS A 421 -14.99 -19.03 -28.62
CA LYS A 421 -15.48 -19.11 -30.01
C LYS A 421 -14.74 -18.13 -30.93
N THR A 422 -14.39 -16.93 -30.45
CA THR A 422 -13.65 -15.95 -31.26
C THR A 422 -12.19 -16.35 -31.48
N LYS A 423 -11.51 -16.90 -30.46
CA LYS A 423 -10.20 -17.58 -30.60
C LYS A 423 -10.11 -18.65 -29.51
N LYS A 424 -9.58 -19.81 -29.86
CA LYS A 424 -9.54 -21.01 -28.99
C LYS A 424 -8.75 -20.83 -27.69
N ASP A 425 -7.84 -19.85 -27.62
CA ASP A 425 -7.04 -19.60 -26.43
C ASP A 425 -7.80 -18.79 -25.35
N THR A 426 -7.48 -19.09 -24.09
CA THR A 426 -7.92 -18.28 -22.96
C THR A 426 -7.40 -16.84 -23.04
N ARG A 427 -8.12 -15.91 -22.39
CA ARG A 427 -7.83 -14.47 -22.46
C ARG A 427 -7.14 -14.02 -21.20
N ALA A 428 -6.13 -13.15 -21.33
CA ALA A 428 -5.51 -12.55 -20.16
C ALA A 428 -6.45 -11.56 -19.45
N SER A 429 -7.43 -11.01 -20.17
CA SER A 429 -8.43 -10.11 -19.60
C SER A 429 -9.75 -10.13 -20.37
N TYR A 430 -10.82 -9.85 -19.67
CA TYR A 430 -12.17 -9.65 -20.21
C TYR A 430 -12.57 -8.21 -19.89
N ASN A 431 -12.46 -7.33 -20.88
CA ASN A 431 -12.67 -5.89 -20.69
C ASN A 431 -14.13 -5.51 -20.85
N VAL A 432 -14.57 -4.59 -20.01
CA VAL A 432 -15.94 -4.11 -19.90
C VAL A 432 -15.96 -2.64 -20.24
N ARG A 433 -16.86 -2.26 -21.14
CA ARG A 433 -16.94 -0.90 -21.70
C ARG A 433 -17.56 0.08 -20.71
N ASN A 434 -16.95 1.25 -20.60
CA ASN A 434 -17.35 2.30 -19.66
C ASN A 434 -18.58 3.08 -20.14
N VAL A 435 -19.46 3.40 -19.19
CA VAL A 435 -20.55 4.37 -19.35
C VAL A 435 -20.70 5.22 -18.09
N TYR A 436 -20.98 6.51 -18.27
CA TYR A 436 -20.97 7.47 -17.16
C TYR A 436 -22.35 7.65 -16.56
N PHE A 437 -22.41 7.64 -15.23
CA PHE A 437 -23.54 8.09 -14.42
C PHE A 437 -23.07 9.32 -13.65
N MET A 438 -23.51 10.53 -14.05
CA MET A 438 -23.03 11.76 -13.42
C MET A 438 -24.08 12.39 -12.49
N ASP A 439 -23.64 12.97 -11.37
CA ASP A 439 -24.53 13.67 -10.43
C ASP A 439 -25.29 14.81 -11.14
N THR A 440 -24.64 15.46 -12.11
CA THR A 440 -25.23 16.51 -12.96
C THR A 440 -26.21 16.01 -14.03
N MET A 441 -26.34 14.69 -14.25
CA MET A 441 -27.32 14.10 -15.18
C MET A 441 -28.69 13.86 -14.52
N ARG A 442 -28.84 14.17 -13.23
CA ARG A 442 -30.13 14.04 -12.55
C ARG A 442 -31.16 15.01 -13.14
N HIS A 443 -32.31 14.45 -13.53
CA HIS A 443 -33.41 15.24 -14.09
C HIS A 443 -34.19 16.02 -13.01
N THR A 444 -34.98 16.99 -13.48
CA THR A 444 -35.87 17.89 -12.72
C THR A 444 -36.88 17.19 -11.79
N HIS A 445 -37.15 15.90 -11.99
CA HIS A 445 -38.05 15.09 -11.17
C HIS A 445 -37.57 14.79 -9.73
N GLY A 446 -36.36 15.22 -9.35
CA GLY A 446 -35.86 15.08 -7.98
C GLY A 446 -35.27 13.71 -7.64
N TRP A 447 -35.65 13.14 -6.50
CA TRP A 447 -35.21 11.83 -5.99
C TRP A 447 -36.27 10.77 -6.28
N PHE A 448 -35.87 9.54 -6.57
CA PHE A 448 -36.81 8.41 -6.65
C PHE A 448 -37.34 8.12 -5.25
N ARG A 449 -38.67 8.19 -5.07
CA ARG A 449 -39.32 8.12 -3.75
C ARG A 449 -39.17 6.76 -3.08
N GLU A 450 -39.05 5.72 -3.89
CA GLU A 450 -38.93 4.32 -3.47
C GLU A 450 -37.48 3.92 -3.15
N ILE A 451 -36.53 4.84 -3.34
CA ILE A 451 -35.10 4.64 -3.08
C ILE A 451 -34.69 5.55 -1.92
N PRO A 452 -34.03 5.05 -0.87
CA PRO A 452 -33.52 5.92 0.18
C PRO A 452 -32.53 6.94 -0.36
N HIS A 453 -32.60 8.19 0.09
CA HIS A 453 -31.79 9.29 -0.46
C HIS A 453 -30.27 9.10 -0.28
N TYR A 454 -29.85 8.32 0.72
CA TYR A 454 -28.44 8.03 0.99
C TYR A 454 -27.84 6.97 0.04
N MET A 455 -28.65 6.29 -0.78
CA MET A 455 -28.19 5.29 -1.75
C MET A 455 -27.79 5.98 -3.06
N HIS A 456 -26.53 6.36 -3.17
CA HIS A 456 -26.01 7.16 -4.29
C HIS A 456 -26.19 6.41 -5.62
N MET A 457 -25.67 5.19 -5.75
CA MET A 457 -25.72 4.45 -7.01
C MET A 457 -27.16 4.11 -7.43
N LEU A 458 -28.02 3.75 -6.47
CA LEU A 458 -29.44 3.46 -6.75
C LEU A 458 -30.24 4.71 -7.16
N GLN A 459 -29.87 5.90 -6.69
CA GLN A 459 -30.52 7.16 -7.08
C GLN A 459 -30.00 7.71 -8.41
N HIS A 460 -28.78 7.37 -8.80
CA HIS A 460 -28.15 7.87 -10.02
C HIS A 460 -28.21 6.83 -11.13
N VAL A 461 -29.41 6.63 -11.69
CA VAL A 461 -29.68 5.65 -12.77
C VAL A 461 -29.78 6.27 -14.16
N TYR A 462 -29.61 7.58 -14.29
CA TYR A 462 -29.47 8.22 -15.59
C TYR A 462 -28.00 8.22 -16.00
N ARG A 463 -27.72 7.53 -17.10
CA ARG A 463 -26.38 7.46 -17.67
C ARG A 463 -26.28 8.21 -18.98
N SER A 464 -25.06 8.49 -19.40
CA SER A 464 -24.77 8.94 -20.76
C SER A 464 -25.33 7.95 -21.78
N HIS A 465 -25.95 8.47 -22.84
CA HIS A 465 -26.40 7.65 -23.98
C HIS A 465 -25.22 6.88 -24.58
N ASN A 466 -24.11 7.58 -24.79
CA ASN A 466 -22.91 7.02 -25.40
C ASN A 466 -22.03 6.31 -24.37
N TYR A 467 -21.49 5.17 -24.79
CA TYR A 467 -20.35 4.52 -24.14
C TYR A 467 -19.04 5.20 -24.56
N THR A 468 -17.99 5.05 -23.75
CA THR A 468 -16.63 5.48 -24.17
C THR A 468 -16.19 4.72 -25.42
N LYS A 469 -15.16 5.21 -26.14
CA LYS A 469 -14.60 4.50 -27.30
C LYS A 469 -13.99 3.15 -26.86
N PRO A 470 -13.93 2.13 -27.75
CA PRO A 470 -13.37 0.83 -27.41
C PRO A 470 -11.97 0.94 -26.78
N GLY A 471 -11.73 0.22 -25.68
CA GLY A 471 -10.47 0.23 -24.94
C GLY A 471 -10.21 1.48 -24.08
N GLN A 472 -11.05 2.52 -24.14
CA GLN A 472 -10.91 3.72 -23.30
C GLN A 472 -11.65 3.57 -21.98
N TYR A 473 -10.95 3.84 -20.87
CA TYR A 473 -11.47 3.81 -19.50
C TYR A 473 -12.14 2.48 -19.11
N VAL A 474 -11.81 1.39 -19.81
CA VAL A 474 -12.35 0.06 -19.52
C VAL A 474 -11.84 -0.45 -18.18
N LYS A 475 -12.59 -1.37 -17.58
CA LYS A 475 -12.11 -2.21 -16.48
C LYS A 475 -12.27 -3.67 -16.86
N CYS A 476 -11.46 -4.54 -16.27
CA CYS A 476 -11.39 -5.92 -16.70
C CYS A 476 -11.49 -6.89 -15.54
N PHE A 477 -12.01 -8.08 -15.82
CA PHE A 477 -11.63 -9.29 -15.09
C PHE A 477 -10.33 -9.82 -15.68
N HIS A 478 -9.27 -9.84 -14.89
CA HIS A 478 -7.95 -10.35 -15.28
C HIS A 478 -7.81 -11.81 -14.87
N ASP A 479 -7.28 -12.64 -15.77
CA ASP A 479 -6.88 -14.02 -15.46
C ASP A 479 -5.45 -13.99 -14.85
N PRO A 480 -5.29 -14.29 -13.55
CA PRO A 480 -3.98 -14.26 -12.91
C PRO A 480 -3.03 -15.34 -13.41
N GLU A 481 -3.47 -16.37 -14.14
CA GLU A 481 -2.57 -17.34 -14.77
C GLU A 481 -1.89 -16.78 -16.02
N ARG A 482 -2.40 -15.68 -16.58
CA ARG A 482 -1.92 -15.10 -17.84
C ARG A 482 -1.31 -13.71 -17.70
N VAL A 483 -1.74 -12.90 -16.74
CA VAL A 483 -1.25 -11.53 -16.61
C VAL A 483 0.11 -11.49 -15.93
N LEU A 484 1.06 -10.72 -16.48
CA LEU A 484 2.37 -10.49 -15.86
C LEU A 484 2.41 -9.14 -15.15
N THR A 485 1.93 -8.06 -15.78
CA THR A 485 1.82 -6.74 -15.14
C THR A 485 0.52 -6.04 -15.50
N LEU A 486 -0.01 -5.29 -14.54
CA LEU A 486 -1.28 -4.57 -14.64
C LEU A 486 -1.09 -3.05 -14.67
N HIS A 487 -2.02 -2.40 -15.38
CA HIS A 487 -2.38 -1.00 -15.26
C HIS A 487 -3.86 -0.91 -14.83
N ASN A 488 -4.30 0.26 -14.37
CA ASN A 488 -5.65 0.52 -13.87
C ASN A 488 -6.78 0.00 -14.78
N HIS A 489 -6.56 -0.01 -16.10
CA HIS A 489 -7.58 -0.36 -17.09
C HIS A 489 -7.37 -1.73 -17.76
N PHE A 490 -6.12 -2.19 -17.92
CA PHE A 490 -5.78 -3.34 -18.76
C PHE A 490 -4.39 -3.90 -18.41
N PRO A 491 -4.06 -5.16 -18.81
CA PRO A 491 -2.72 -5.69 -18.61
C PRO A 491 -1.69 -5.00 -19.52
N LEU A 492 -0.57 -4.58 -18.95
CA LEU A 492 0.55 -4.00 -19.69
C LEU A 492 1.44 -5.08 -20.32
N SER A 493 1.55 -6.24 -19.67
CA SER A 493 2.27 -7.40 -20.19
C SER A 493 1.70 -8.71 -19.66
N CYS A 494 1.92 -9.79 -20.42
CA CYS A 494 1.33 -11.10 -20.17
C CYS A 494 2.35 -12.22 -20.27
N LEU A 495 2.07 -13.33 -19.59
CA LEU A 495 2.80 -14.59 -19.68
C LEU A 495 2.44 -15.30 -20.98
N GLY A 496 3.40 -16.05 -21.54
CA GLY A 496 3.19 -16.80 -22.79
C GLY A 496 3.11 -15.92 -24.06
N GLY A 497 3.48 -14.65 -23.99
CA GLY A 497 3.58 -13.75 -25.16
C GLY A 497 2.73 -12.49 -25.05
N SER A 498 2.15 -12.06 -26.17
CA SER A 498 1.33 -10.86 -26.24
C SER A 498 0.05 -10.96 -25.41
N CYS A 499 -0.38 -9.84 -24.84
CA CYS A 499 -1.64 -9.80 -24.11
C CYS A 499 -2.85 -10.02 -25.02
N SER A 500 -3.74 -10.91 -24.59
CA SER A 500 -5.04 -11.14 -25.22
C SER A 500 -6.15 -10.59 -24.33
N SER A 501 -7.01 -9.75 -24.90
CA SER A 501 -8.19 -9.21 -24.22
C SER A 501 -9.43 -9.54 -25.05
N TYR A 502 -10.51 -9.92 -24.38
CA TYR A 502 -11.83 -10.03 -24.99
C TYR A 502 -12.70 -8.86 -24.54
N ALA A 503 -13.31 -8.16 -25.49
CA ALA A 503 -14.26 -7.10 -25.18
C ALA A 503 -15.64 -7.72 -24.95
N ILE A 504 -16.15 -7.58 -23.74
CA ILE A 504 -17.48 -8.04 -23.38
C ILE A 504 -18.51 -7.15 -24.08
N ASP A 505 -19.50 -7.77 -24.72
CA ASP A 505 -20.58 -7.04 -25.37
C ASP A 505 -21.38 -6.24 -24.35
N THR A 506 -21.76 -5.02 -24.72
CA THR A 506 -22.55 -4.12 -23.85
C THR A 506 -23.95 -4.62 -23.55
N GLU A 507 -24.37 -5.74 -24.13
CA GLU A 507 -25.61 -6.45 -23.76
C GLU A 507 -25.40 -7.49 -22.66
N ASP A 508 -24.16 -7.98 -22.48
CA ASP A 508 -23.84 -8.90 -21.39
C ASP A 508 -23.49 -8.13 -20.11
N ALA A 509 -22.64 -7.11 -20.23
CA ALA A 509 -22.24 -6.26 -19.11
C ALA A 509 -21.69 -4.91 -19.57
N HIS A 510 -21.73 -3.94 -18.65
CA HIS A 510 -21.07 -2.65 -18.82
C HIS A 510 -20.46 -2.17 -17.50
N LEU A 511 -19.53 -1.23 -17.59
CA LEU A 511 -18.89 -0.62 -16.44
C LEU A 511 -19.64 0.67 -16.13
N GLN A 512 -20.36 0.66 -15.01
CA GLN A 512 -21.02 1.84 -14.49
C GLN A 512 -19.99 2.70 -13.76
N HIS A 513 -19.79 3.92 -14.24
CA HIS A 513 -18.84 4.87 -13.64
C HIS A 513 -19.57 6.07 -13.07
N TYR A 514 -19.69 6.10 -11.74
CA TYR A 514 -20.41 7.10 -10.98
C TYR A 514 -19.51 8.31 -10.71
N ARG A 515 -19.90 9.50 -11.14
CA ARG A 515 -19.05 10.70 -11.06
C ARG A 515 -19.85 11.92 -10.65
N ALA A 516 -19.20 12.87 -9.97
CA ALA A 516 -19.82 14.18 -9.78
C ALA A 516 -20.03 14.89 -11.14
N ASP A 517 -18.98 14.95 -11.96
CA ASP A 517 -19.02 15.57 -13.29
C ASP A 517 -17.86 15.06 -14.19
N CYS A 518 -17.80 15.59 -15.41
CA CYS A 518 -16.77 15.35 -16.40
C CYS A 518 -15.34 15.54 -15.86
N VAL A 519 -14.47 14.57 -16.13
CA VAL A 519 -13.02 14.71 -15.88
C VAL A 519 -12.41 15.80 -16.74
N THR A 520 -11.37 16.46 -16.21
CA THR A 520 -10.67 17.57 -16.89
C THR A 520 -10.21 17.21 -18.30
N THR A 521 -9.77 15.97 -18.52
CA THR A 521 -9.32 15.48 -19.84
C THR A 521 -10.44 15.37 -20.87
N LEU A 522 -11.70 15.24 -20.43
CA LEU A 522 -12.86 15.14 -21.31
C LEU A 522 -13.68 16.44 -21.37
N LYS A 523 -13.39 17.45 -20.55
CA LYS A 523 -14.21 18.68 -20.41
C LYS A 523 -14.67 19.30 -21.74
N LYS A 524 -13.83 19.32 -22.77
CA LYS A 524 -14.15 19.94 -24.07
C LYS A 524 -15.26 19.21 -24.83
N SER A 525 -15.30 17.88 -24.79
CA SER A 525 -16.29 17.09 -25.54
C SER A 525 -17.34 16.44 -24.65
N CYS A 526 -17.13 16.41 -23.34
CA CYS A 526 -17.95 15.63 -22.42
C CYS A 526 -19.41 16.09 -22.36
N SER A 527 -19.67 17.40 -22.40
CA SER A 527 -21.05 17.90 -22.42
C SER A 527 -21.81 17.37 -23.63
N GLN A 528 -21.21 17.48 -24.82
CA GLN A 528 -21.83 17.05 -26.07
C GLN A 528 -21.89 15.51 -26.20
N GLU A 529 -20.82 14.82 -25.85
CA GLU A 529 -20.70 13.36 -26.03
C GLU A 529 -21.45 12.56 -24.96
N TYR A 530 -21.48 13.03 -23.70
CA TYR A 530 -21.95 12.22 -22.57
C TYR A 530 -23.09 12.86 -21.78
N LYS A 531 -23.21 14.20 -21.68
CA LYS A 531 -24.23 14.84 -20.82
C LYS A 531 -25.54 15.22 -21.52
N ASN A 532 -25.48 15.64 -22.78
CA ASN A 532 -26.65 16.19 -23.46
C ASN A 532 -27.77 15.17 -23.70
N HIS A 533 -27.44 13.89 -23.82
CA HIS A 533 -28.41 12.81 -24.02
C HIS A 533 -28.20 11.74 -22.95
N THR A 534 -29.20 11.58 -22.10
CA THR A 534 -29.21 10.59 -21.02
C THR A 534 -30.20 9.47 -21.31
N ILE A 535 -29.92 8.28 -20.79
CA ILE A 535 -30.80 7.12 -20.82
C ILE A 535 -31.06 6.70 -19.37
N LEU A 536 -32.33 6.42 -19.05
CA LEU A 536 -32.70 5.78 -17.79
C LEU A 536 -32.25 4.31 -17.84
N ASP A 537 -31.33 3.93 -16.96
CA ASP A 537 -30.78 2.59 -16.85
C ASP A 537 -30.97 2.05 -15.43
N THR A 538 -32.04 1.31 -15.24
CA THR A 538 -32.44 0.73 -13.96
C THR A 538 -31.81 -0.63 -13.69
N THR A 539 -30.76 -1.02 -14.43
CA THR A 539 -30.13 -2.35 -14.30
C THR A 539 -29.70 -2.66 -12.87
N ILE A 540 -29.20 -1.65 -12.13
CA ILE A 540 -28.79 -1.81 -10.73
C ILE A 540 -29.96 -2.08 -9.78
N TRP A 541 -31.19 -1.69 -10.13
CA TRP A 541 -32.36 -1.89 -9.27
C TRP A 541 -32.77 -3.35 -9.10
N LYS A 542 -32.25 -4.27 -9.92
CA LYS A 542 -32.37 -5.73 -9.67
C LYS A 542 -31.84 -6.13 -8.29
N TYR A 543 -30.92 -5.34 -7.74
CA TYR A 543 -30.29 -5.57 -6.45
C TYR A 543 -30.79 -4.61 -5.36
N ARG A 544 -31.82 -3.79 -5.66
CA ARG A 544 -32.30 -2.72 -4.76
C ARG A 544 -32.53 -3.24 -3.34
N GLU A 545 -33.36 -4.27 -3.22
CA GLU A 545 -33.78 -4.80 -1.91
C GLU A 545 -32.60 -5.34 -1.09
N PRO A 546 -31.79 -6.30 -1.59
CA PRO A 546 -30.65 -6.79 -0.81
C PRO A 546 -29.59 -5.72 -0.56
N LEU A 547 -29.38 -4.79 -1.49
CA LEU A 547 -28.39 -3.72 -1.33
C LEU A 547 -28.81 -2.71 -0.27
N VAL A 548 -30.05 -2.20 -0.33
CA VAL A 548 -30.59 -1.28 0.67
C VAL A 548 -30.56 -1.91 2.05
N ALA A 549 -30.98 -3.16 2.18
CA ALA A 549 -31.00 -3.85 3.47
C ALA A 549 -29.60 -3.91 4.09
N ARG A 550 -28.61 -4.43 3.35
CA ARG A 550 -27.23 -4.59 3.84
C ARG A 550 -26.54 -3.25 4.15
N VAL A 551 -26.71 -2.25 3.28
CA VAL A 551 -26.12 -0.93 3.50
C VAL A 551 -26.72 -0.28 4.74
N THR A 552 -28.05 -0.35 4.90
CA THR A 552 -28.74 0.25 6.05
C THR A 552 -28.32 -0.42 7.35
N GLU A 553 -28.23 -1.75 7.37
CA GLU A 553 -27.76 -2.53 8.52
C GLU A 553 -26.32 -2.12 8.92
N THR A 554 -25.40 -2.09 7.96
CA THR A 554 -24.01 -1.67 8.22
C THR A 554 -23.93 -0.25 8.76
N LEU A 555 -24.67 0.69 8.15
CA LEU A 555 -24.67 2.09 8.59
C LEU A 555 -25.30 2.28 9.97
N LEU A 556 -26.35 1.52 10.31
CA LEU A 556 -26.93 1.48 11.66
C LEU A 556 -25.93 0.95 12.67
N HIS A 557 -25.31 -0.20 12.39
CA HIS A 557 -24.32 -0.82 13.26
C HIS A 557 -23.13 0.10 13.53
N LEU A 558 -22.68 0.82 12.51
CA LEU A 558 -21.59 1.78 12.64
C LEU A 558 -22.03 3.17 13.13
N GLY A 559 -23.29 3.36 13.53
CA GLY A 559 -23.77 4.60 14.12
C GLY A 559 -23.76 5.81 13.19
N PHE A 560 -23.94 5.60 11.88
CA PHE A 560 -24.09 6.69 10.90
C PHE A 560 -25.50 7.30 10.90
N PHE A 561 -26.46 6.65 11.55
CA PHE A 561 -27.79 7.19 11.77
C PHE A 561 -27.97 7.62 13.23
N SER A 562 -28.53 8.80 13.46
CA SER A 562 -28.84 9.27 14.81
C SER A 562 -29.96 8.43 15.44
N PRO A 563 -29.90 8.15 16.76
CA PRO A 563 -31.02 7.57 17.49
C PRO A 563 -32.21 8.55 17.49
N GLY A 564 -33.11 8.39 16.53
CA GLY A 564 -34.28 9.25 16.32
C GLY A 564 -34.79 9.29 14.87
N THR A 565 -33.95 8.95 13.89
CA THR A 565 -34.32 9.00 12.46
C THR A 565 -34.98 7.73 11.93
N ALA A 566 -34.97 6.63 12.70
CA ALA A 566 -35.52 5.33 12.30
C ALA A 566 -37.07 5.24 12.39
N LEU A 567 -37.76 6.32 12.81
CA LEU A 567 -39.21 6.36 13.04
C LEU A 567 -39.85 7.62 12.43
N ARG A 568 -39.67 7.83 11.12
CA ARG A 568 -40.59 8.68 10.33
C ARG A 568 -40.81 8.09 8.95
N SER A 569 -41.65 7.06 8.87
CA SER A 569 -42.32 6.68 7.64
C SER A 569 -43.72 6.14 7.94
N THR A 570 -44.65 7.04 8.22
CA THR A 570 -46.09 6.87 7.97
C THR A 570 -46.74 8.26 8.00
N ASP A 571 -46.47 9.08 6.99
CA ASP A 571 -47.45 10.10 6.66
C ASP A 571 -48.61 9.39 5.94
N PRO A 572 -49.85 9.44 6.47
CA PRO A 572 -50.99 8.83 5.81
C PRO A 572 -51.29 9.56 4.49
N PRO A 573 -51.89 8.88 3.50
CA PRO A 573 -52.24 9.52 2.23
C PRO A 573 -53.19 10.69 2.50
N ALA A 574 -52.86 11.84 1.92
CA ALA A 574 -53.73 13.00 1.92
C ALA A 574 -55.13 12.58 1.43
N SER A 575 -56.08 12.58 2.36
CA SER A 575 -57.47 12.25 2.10
C SER A 575 -58.04 13.22 1.07
N ALA A 576 -58.61 12.65 0.01
CA ALA A 576 -59.48 13.34 -0.90
C ALA A 576 -60.59 14.09 -0.13
N VAL A 577 -60.67 15.41 -0.32
CA VAL A 577 -61.88 16.17 0.00
C VAL A 577 -62.47 16.71 -1.31
N ARG A 578 -63.63 16.13 -1.59
CA ARG A 578 -64.73 16.48 -2.49
C ARG A 578 -64.76 17.89 -3.09
N ARG A 579 -65.12 17.87 -4.39
CA ARG A 579 -65.94 18.84 -5.13
C ARG A 579 -66.83 19.73 -4.26
N LYS A 580 -66.75 21.04 -4.48
CA LYS A 580 -67.81 21.80 -5.16
C LYS A 580 -67.18 22.75 -6.17
#